data_AF-A0A3C0AQ20-F1
#
_entry.id   AF-A0A3C0AQ20-F1
#
_cell.length_a   1.000
_cell.length_b   1.000
_cell.length_c   1.000
_cell.angle_alpha   90.00
_cell.angle_beta   90.00
_cell.angle_gamma   90.00
#
_symmetry.space_group_name_H-M   'P 1'
#
loop_
_entity.id
_entity.type
_entity.pdbx_description
1 polymer ?
#
loop_
_entity_poly.entity_id
_entity_poly.type
_entity_poly.pdbx_seq_one_letter_code
_entity_poly.pdbx_strand_id
1 'polypeptide(L)'
;KLLVFLVFEHLNMAHLAFRRDISDPDILFAFSQKVGSPEKLRMLYVLTAADITAVGPGVFTDWKSELLGDLYERTMLLLGGKHSRYNREQRLSRVKQQVRSYLDLPQLLEVEEEQEESWFTELFNSFSPHYLLVTPPERIAADIEILRNLPSDQIVVEGEFEPDTGTVNYHVIAPAMYSQSCFHRMVSVFTSRRMEIISA
;
A
#
# COMPACT_ATOMS: atom_id res chain seq x y z
N LYS A 1 2.17 -32.47 5.13
CA LYS A 1 1.71 -31.05 5.15
C LYS A 1 2.26 -30.24 3.97
N LEU A 2 3.52 -30.40 3.56
CA LEU A 2 4.12 -29.67 2.42
C LEU A 2 3.40 -29.89 1.08
N LEU A 3 3.11 -31.13 0.70
CA LEU A 3 2.45 -31.44 -0.57
C LEU A 3 1.08 -30.75 -0.69
N VAL A 4 0.28 -30.77 0.38
CA VAL A 4 -1.03 -30.09 0.44
C VAL A 4 -0.88 -28.59 0.20
N PHE A 5 0.14 -27.97 0.80
CA PHE A 5 0.44 -26.56 0.58
C PHE A 5 0.77 -26.26 -0.89
N LEU A 6 1.63 -27.08 -1.51
CA LEU A 6 2.02 -26.88 -2.92
C LEU A 6 0.81 -26.99 -3.85
N VAL A 7 -0.04 -28.01 -3.65
CA VAL A 7 -1.27 -28.18 -4.43
C VAL A 7 -2.25 -27.02 -4.20
N PHE A 8 -2.33 -26.48 -3.00
CA PHE A 8 -3.24 -25.38 -2.72
C PHE A 8 -2.74 -24.03 -3.27
N GLU A 9 -1.43 -23.78 -3.26
CA GLU A 9 -0.85 -22.48 -3.59
C GLU A 9 -0.35 -22.31 -5.02
N HIS A 10 -0.12 -23.38 -5.80
CA HIS A 10 0.51 -23.25 -7.12
C HIS A 10 -0.29 -22.36 -8.09
N LEU A 11 -1.63 -22.44 -8.06
CA LEU A 11 -2.51 -21.54 -8.83
C LEU A 11 -2.52 -20.12 -8.29
N ASN A 12 -2.40 -19.95 -6.97
CA ASN A 12 -2.30 -18.62 -6.34
C ASN A 12 -1.01 -17.92 -6.76
N MET A 13 0.12 -18.64 -6.82
CA MET A 13 1.38 -18.08 -7.32
C MET A 13 1.26 -17.63 -8.78
N ALA A 14 0.67 -18.44 -9.66
CA ALA A 14 0.41 -18.06 -11.05
C ALA A 14 -0.52 -16.83 -11.14
N HIS A 15 -1.58 -16.80 -10.34
CA HIS A 15 -2.51 -15.68 -10.31
C HIS A 15 -1.83 -14.38 -9.85
N LEU A 16 -1.02 -14.43 -8.78
CA LEU A 16 -0.27 -13.28 -8.31
C LEU A 16 0.69 -12.77 -9.38
N ALA A 17 1.47 -13.66 -10.01
CA ALA A 17 2.45 -13.28 -11.02
C ALA A 17 1.82 -12.63 -12.27
N PHE A 18 0.63 -13.07 -12.69
CA PHE A 18 0.06 -12.67 -13.99
C PHE A 18 -1.12 -11.69 -13.91
N ARG A 19 -1.71 -11.51 -12.73
CA ARG A 19 -2.96 -10.73 -12.57
C ARG A 19 -2.89 -9.68 -11.47
N ARG A 20 -1.81 -9.60 -10.70
CA ARG A 20 -1.65 -8.60 -9.63
C ARG A 20 -0.44 -7.73 -9.88
N ASP A 21 -0.46 -6.56 -9.27
CA ASP A 21 0.70 -5.69 -9.23
C ASP A 21 1.69 -6.21 -8.18
N ILE A 22 2.76 -6.86 -8.66
CA ILE A 22 3.83 -7.39 -7.81
C ILE A 22 4.81 -6.31 -7.33
N SER A 23 4.58 -5.04 -7.65
CA SER A 23 5.26 -3.90 -7.03
C SER A 23 4.66 -3.50 -5.69
N ASP A 24 3.42 -3.92 -5.40
CA ASP A 24 2.77 -3.71 -4.11
C ASP A 24 3.50 -4.50 -3.00
N PRO A 25 4.12 -3.81 -2.02
CA PRO A 25 4.84 -4.46 -0.94
C PRO A 25 3.94 -5.29 -0.03
N ASP A 26 2.65 -4.97 0.11
CA ASP A 26 1.72 -5.72 0.95
C ASP A 26 1.34 -7.06 0.31
N ILE A 27 1.17 -7.10 -1.01
CA ILE A 27 0.92 -8.36 -1.75
C ILE A 27 2.13 -9.29 -1.61
N LEU A 28 3.34 -8.78 -1.87
CA LEU A 28 4.57 -9.55 -1.72
C LEU A 28 4.78 -10.05 -0.30
N PHE A 29 4.51 -9.20 0.69
CA PHE A 29 4.66 -9.55 2.10
C PHE A 29 3.63 -10.59 2.56
N ALA A 30 2.37 -10.44 2.17
CA ALA A 30 1.33 -11.43 2.45
C ALA A 30 1.69 -12.80 1.84
N PHE A 31 2.16 -12.80 0.59
CA PHE A 31 2.60 -14.02 -0.08
C PHE A 31 3.84 -14.62 0.59
N SER A 32 4.85 -13.82 0.95
CA SER A 32 6.04 -14.32 1.65
C SER A 32 5.70 -14.94 3.01
N GLN A 33 4.78 -14.34 3.78
CA GLN A 33 4.31 -14.93 5.03
C GLN A 33 3.61 -16.28 4.83
N LYS A 34 2.80 -16.38 3.77
CA LYS A 34 2.09 -17.61 3.42
C LYS A 34 3.06 -18.75 3.05
N VAL A 35 4.10 -18.43 2.28
CA VAL A 35 5.13 -19.39 1.87
C VAL A 35 6.05 -19.78 3.04
N GLY A 36 6.53 -18.80 3.80
CA GLY A 36 7.20 -18.98 5.08
C GLY A 36 8.60 -19.61 5.05
N SER A 37 9.07 -20.20 3.94
CA SER A 37 10.47 -20.61 3.81
C SER A 37 10.99 -20.56 2.36
N PRO A 38 12.29 -20.23 2.16
CA PRO A 38 12.94 -20.25 0.84
C PRO A 38 12.81 -21.59 0.10
N GLU A 39 12.90 -22.70 0.84
CA GLU A 39 12.79 -24.04 0.28
C GLU A 39 11.38 -24.31 -0.28
N LYS A 40 10.33 -23.91 0.45
CA LYS A 40 8.94 -24.01 -0.04
C LYS A 40 8.71 -23.15 -1.26
N LEU A 41 9.28 -21.94 -1.29
CA LEU A 41 9.17 -21.04 -2.43
C LEU A 41 9.79 -21.66 -3.70
N ARG A 42 10.97 -22.28 -3.58
CA ARG A 42 11.61 -22.99 -4.70
C ARG A 42 10.74 -24.12 -5.24
N MET A 43 10.21 -24.95 -4.35
CA MET A 43 9.34 -26.07 -4.75
C MET A 43 8.04 -25.57 -5.40
N LEU A 44 7.45 -24.50 -4.86
CA LEU A 44 6.24 -23.90 -5.39
C LEU A 44 6.47 -23.30 -6.79
N TYR A 45 7.58 -22.59 -6.98
CA TYR A 45 7.97 -22.03 -8.27
C TYR A 45 8.11 -23.10 -9.35
N VAL A 46 8.87 -24.17 -9.06
CA VAL A 46 9.07 -25.26 -10.01
C VAL A 46 7.76 -25.97 -10.34
N LEU A 47 6.91 -26.23 -9.33
CA LEU A 47 5.59 -26.83 -9.55
C LEU A 47 4.71 -25.95 -10.43
N THR A 48 4.62 -24.65 -10.13
CA THR A 48 3.81 -23.70 -10.89
C THR A 48 4.30 -23.59 -12.35
N ALA A 49 5.62 -23.50 -12.57
CA ALA A 49 6.18 -23.46 -13.92
C ALA A 49 5.90 -24.75 -14.70
N ALA A 50 6.03 -25.91 -14.05
CA ALA A 50 5.73 -27.21 -14.66
C ALA A 50 4.24 -27.33 -15.02
N ASP A 51 3.34 -26.90 -14.13
CA ASP A 51 1.89 -26.91 -14.35
C ASP A 51 1.50 -26.04 -15.56
N ILE A 52 1.97 -24.78 -15.60
CA ILE A 52 1.69 -23.86 -16.71
C ILE A 52 2.22 -24.42 -18.05
N THR A 53 3.41 -25.04 -18.01
CA THR A 53 4.01 -25.67 -19.20
C THR A 53 3.20 -26.87 -19.68
N ALA A 54 2.62 -27.64 -18.76
CA ALA A 54 1.82 -28.82 -19.06
C ALA A 54 0.45 -28.51 -19.71
N VAL A 55 -0.06 -27.28 -19.56
CA VAL A 55 -1.35 -26.86 -20.16
C VAL A 55 -1.30 -26.89 -21.70
N GLY A 56 -0.13 -26.67 -22.31
CA GLY A 56 0.03 -26.81 -23.75
C GLY A 56 1.13 -25.93 -24.35
N PRO A 57 1.52 -26.19 -25.62
CA PRO A 57 2.54 -25.42 -26.31
C PRO A 57 2.13 -23.94 -26.41
N GLY A 58 3.08 -23.04 -26.18
CA GLY A 58 2.86 -21.58 -26.27
C GLY A 58 2.12 -20.95 -25.08
N VAL A 59 1.72 -21.74 -24.07
CA VAL A 59 1.06 -21.21 -22.85
C VAL A 59 2.07 -20.58 -21.90
N PHE A 60 3.25 -21.19 -21.73
CA PHE A 60 4.36 -20.62 -20.99
C PHE A 60 5.30 -19.86 -21.95
N THR A 61 5.12 -18.55 -22.01
CA THR A 61 5.87 -17.62 -22.87
C THR A 61 7.01 -16.97 -22.10
N ASP A 62 7.97 -16.38 -22.82
CA ASP A 62 9.09 -15.64 -22.21
C ASP A 62 8.61 -14.58 -21.21
N TRP A 63 7.60 -13.78 -21.60
CA TRP A 63 7.02 -12.76 -20.71
C TRP A 63 6.39 -13.35 -19.43
N LYS A 64 5.78 -14.53 -19.49
CA LYS A 64 5.23 -15.20 -18.28
C LYS A 64 6.35 -15.75 -17.41
N SER A 65 7.43 -16.23 -18.03
CA SER A 65 8.61 -16.69 -17.30
C SER A 65 9.25 -15.53 -16.52
N GLU A 66 9.32 -14.34 -17.12
CA GLU A 66 9.84 -13.13 -16.48
C GLU A 66 8.97 -12.71 -15.29
N LEU A 67 7.64 -12.63 -15.47
CA LEU A 67 6.73 -12.25 -14.38
C LEU A 67 6.75 -13.24 -13.21
N LEU A 68 6.76 -14.55 -13.50
CA LEU A 68 6.84 -15.58 -12.47
C LEU A 68 8.19 -15.56 -11.75
N GLY A 69 9.27 -15.31 -12.49
CA GLY A 69 10.62 -15.13 -11.96
C GLY A 69 10.74 -13.90 -11.07
N ASP A 70 10.17 -12.76 -11.47
CA ASP A 70 10.21 -11.52 -10.68
C ASP A 70 9.47 -11.68 -9.34
N LEU A 71 8.29 -12.31 -9.34
CA LEU A 71 7.60 -12.66 -8.09
C LEU A 71 8.46 -13.56 -7.20
N TYR A 72 9.10 -14.57 -7.78
CA TYR A 72 9.97 -15.50 -7.05
C TYR A 72 11.15 -14.76 -6.41
N GLU A 73 11.91 -13.97 -7.16
CA GLU A 73 13.09 -13.26 -6.66
C GLU A 73 12.73 -12.27 -5.55
N ARG A 74 11.69 -11.46 -5.75
CA ARG A 74 11.21 -10.50 -4.73
C ARG A 74 10.75 -11.21 -3.46
N THR A 75 10.04 -12.32 -3.58
CA THR A 75 9.59 -13.11 -2.43
C THR A 75 10.79 -13.78 -1.73
N MET A 76 11.80 -14.22 -2.48
CA MET A 76 13.02 -14.82 -1.94
C MET A 76 13.81 -13.83 -1.09
N LEU A 77 13.91 -12.57 -1.53
CA LEU A 77 14.53 -11.49 -0.76
C LEU A 77 13.84 -11.28 0.60
N LEU A 78 12.51 -11.29 0.62
CA LEU A 78 11.71 -11.15 1.86
C LEU A 78 11.90 -12.35 2.80
N LEU A 79 11.96 -13.58 2.26
CA LEU A 79 12.16 -14.80 3.03
C LEU A 79 13.60 -14.96 3.54
N GLY A 80 14.57 -14.31 2.91
CA GLY A 80 15.97 -14.25 3.34
C GLY A 80 16.22 -13.47 4.63
N GLY A 81 15.17 -12.95 5.29
CA GLY A 81 15.26 -12.37 6.63
C GLY A 81 15.68 -10.90 6.69
N LYS A 82 15.83 -10.24 5.54
CA LYS A 82 15.96 -8.78 5.50
C LYS A 82 14.56 -8.19 5.33
N HIS A 83 14.00 -7.68 6.43
CA HIS A 83 13.00 -6.59 6.41
C HIS A 83 11.55 -6.92 6.05
N SER A 84 10.69 -7.34 6.99
CA SER A 84 9.25 -7.19 6.69
C SER A 84 8.29 -6.88 7.84
N ARG A 85 8.19 -7.69 8.92
CA ARG A 85 7.32 -7.28 10.05
C ARG A 85 7.96 -6.23 10.94
N TYR A 86 9.18 -6.51 11.38
CA TYR A 86 9.99 -5.57 12.17
C TYR A 86 10.22 -4.26 11.39
N ASN A 87 10.36 -4.35 10.07
CA ASN A 87 10.50 -3.16 9.24
C ASN A 87 9.22 -2.37 9.06
N ARG A 88 8.03 -2.98 9.03
CA ARG A 88 6.80 -2.20 8.82
C ARG A 88 6.48 -1.34 10.04
N GLU A 89 6.49 -1.92 11.24
CA GLU A 89 6.31 -1.14 12.47
C GLU A 89 7.41 -0.09 12.62
N GLN A 90 8.68 -0.44 12.39
CA GLN A 90 9.76 0.55 12.43
C GLN A 90 9.65 1.64 11.36
N ARG A 91 9.21 1.31 10.15
CA ARG A 91 8.96 2.30 9.09
C ARG A 91 7.83 3.23 9.49
N LEU A 92 6.72 2.69 10.00
CA LEU A 92 5.61 3.51 10.50
C LEU A 92 6.06 4.39 11.68
N SER A 93 6.86 3.87 12.61
CA SER A 93 7.45 4.68 13.68
C SER A 93 8.37 5.78 13.16
N ARG A 94 9.21 5.49 12.15
CA ARG A 94 10.06 6.50 11.51
C ARG A 94 9.25 7.57 10.81
N VAL A 95 8.24 7.17 10.03
CA VAL A 95 7.30 8.11 9.38
C VAL A 95 6.63 8.97 10.45
N LYS A 96 6.07 8.37 11.51
CA LYS A 96 5.45 9.11 12.60
C LYS A 96 6.39 10.17 13.20
N GLN A 97 7.65 9.81 13.44
CA GLN A 97 8.66 10.73 13.97
C GLN A 97 9.01 11.85 12.97
N GLN A 98 9.14 11.53 11.68
CA GLN A 98 9.42 12.52 10.63
C GLN A 98 8.25 13.48 10.44
N VAL A 99 7.02 12.96 10.37
CA VAL A 99 5.79 13.77 10.30
C VAL A 99 5.73 14.73 11.50
N ARG A 100 6.00 14.23 12.71
CA ARG A 100 6.03 15.08 13.91
C ARG A 100 7.05 16.21 13.82
N SER A 101 8.21 15.97 13.20
CA SER A 101 9.23 17.01 13.02
C SER A 101 8.88 18.09 11.99
N TYR A 102 7.91 17.83 11.11
CA TYR A 102 7.40 18.83 10.15
C TYR A 102 6.24 19.64 10.69
N LEU A 103 5.57 19.18 11.75
CA LEU A 103 4.51 19.94 12.40
C LEU A 103 5.16 21.04 13.26
N ASP A 104 4.81 22.29 12.99
CA ASP A 104 5.23 23.43 13.81
C ASP A 104 4.35 23.46 15.08
N LEU A 105 4.81 22.76 16.12
CA LEU A 105 4.07 22.62 17.38
C LEU A 105 4.44 23.78 18.30
N PRO A 106 3.46 24.56 18.80
CA PRO A 106 3.74 25.58 19.81
C PRO A 106 4.43 24.96 21.02
N GLN A 107 5.30 25.72 21.69
CA GLN A 107 5.78 25.35 23.03
C GLN A 107 4.60 25.45 24.00
N LEU A 108 3.93 24.32 24.23
CA LEU A 108 2.74 24.21 25.07
C LEU A 108 3.12 23.91 26.52
N LEU A 109 2.18 24.11 27.45
CA LEU A 109 2.35 23.66 28.85
C LEU A 109 2.33 22.11 28.91
N GLU A 110 2.95 21.50 29.92
CA GLU A 110 3.08 20.02 30.04
C GLU A 110 1.75 19.26 29.89
N VAL A 111 0.63 19.84 30.35
CA VAL A 111 -0.71 19.24 30.25
C VAL A 111 -1.29 19.33 28.83
N GLU A 112 -0.94 20.38 28.09
CA GLU A 112 -1.35 20.61 26.70
C GLU A 112 -0.50 19.74 25.75
N GLU A 113 0.77 19.50 26.06
CA GLU A 113 1.64 18.56 25.32
C GLU A 113 1.10 17.12 25.36
N GLU A 114 0.66 16.61 26.52
CA GLU A 114 0.08 15.26 26.63
C GLU A 114 -1.20 15.10 25.82
N GLN A 115 -2.09 16.11 25.85
CA GLN A 115 -3.34 16.10 25.07
C GLN A 115 -3.07 16.14 23.57
N GLU A 116 -2.10 16.95 23.15
CA GLU A 116 -1.73 17.07 21.74
C GLU A 116 -1.07 15.79 21.21
N GLU A 117 -0.19 15.16 21.98
CA GLU A 117 0.43 13.88 21.60
C GLU A 117 -0.61 12.75 21.50
N SER A 118 -1.61 12.74 22.39
CA SER A 118 -2.73 11.80 22.33
C SER A 118 -3.55 12.02 21.05
N TRP A 119 -3.96 13.26 20.78
CA TRP A 119 -4.70 13.62 19.57
C TRP A 119 -3.93 13.25 18.30
N PHE A 120 -2.64 13.60 18.22
CA PHE A 120 -1.80 13.28 17.07
C PHE A 120 -1.69 11.77 16.87
N THR A 121 -1.50 11.02 17.96
CA THR A 121 -1.38 9.56 17.89
C THR A 121 -2.68 8.91 17.41
N GLU A 122 -3.82 9.34 17.92
CA GLU A 122 -5.14 8.85 17.47
C GLU A 122 -5.39 9.18 15.99
N LEU A 123 -5.11 10.44 15.60
CA LEU A 123 -5.27 10.88 14.23
C LEU A 123 -4.34 10.11 13.28
N PHE A 124 -3.05 10.01 13.60
CA PHE A 124 -2.06 9.27 12.80
C PHE A 124 -2.47 7.80 12.62
N ASN A 125 -2.96 7.16 13.68
CA ASN A 125 -3.43 5.77 13.62
C ASN A 125 -4.75 5.60 12.86
N SER A 126 -5.49 6.69 12.60
CA SER A 126 -6.71 6.65 11.79
C SER A 126 -6.44 6.62 10.28
N PHE A 127 -5.24 7.03 9.85
CA PHE A 127 -4.81 6.89 8.46
C PHE A 127 -4.56 5.42 8.08
N SER A 128 -4.78 5.11 6.80
CA SER A 128 -4.40 3.81 6.25
C SER A 128 -2.87 3.62 6.31
N PRO A 129 -2.37 2.46 6.77
CA PRO A 129 -0.94 2.14 6.72
C PRO A 129 -0.33 2.27 5.32
N HIS A 130 -1.10 2.03 4.27
CA HIS A 130 -0.63 2.18 2.89
C HIS A 130 -0.26 3.63 2.59
N TYR A 131 -1.20 4.57 2.84
CA TYR A 131 -0.98 6.00 2.65
C TYR A 131 0.25 6.49 3.43
N LEU A 132 0.38 6.08 4.71
CA LEU A 132 1.53 6.46 5.55
C LEU A 132 2.89 5.95 5.03
N LEU A 133 2.90 4.88 4.23
CA LEU A 133 4.15 4.25 3.76
C LEU A 133 4.57 4.68 2.36
N VAL A 134 3.67 5.29 1.58
CA VAL A 134 3.91 5.72 0.20
C VAL A 134 3.91 7.25 0.03
N THR A 135 3.29 7.99 0.95
CA THR A 135 3.24 9.45 0.93
C THR A 135 4.46 10.05 1.65
N PRO A 136 5.12 11.08 1.08
CA PRO A 136 6.21 11.79 1.75
C PRO A 136 5.78 12.39 3.11
N PRO A 137 6.63 12.33 4.16
CA PRO A 137 6.26 12.82 5.51
C PRO A 137 5.86 14.30 5.56
N GLU A 138 6.45 15.14 4.70
CA GLU A 138 6.14 16.57 4.58
C GLU A 138 4.68 16.78 4.15
N ARG A 139 4.22 15.94 3.21
CA ARG A 139 2.85 15.99 2.71
C ARG A 139 1.86 15.48 3.75
N ILE A 140 2.19 14.41 4.46
CA ILE A 140 1.37 13.89 5.56
C ILE A 140 1.20 14.96 6.66
N ALA A 141 2.27 15.70 6.98
CA ALA A 141 2.20 16.79 7.95
C ALA A 141 1.25 17.91 7.49
N ALA A 142 1.33 18.34 6.22
CA ALA A 142 0.41 19.32 5.65
C ALA A 142 -1.06 18.83 5.70
N ASP A 143 -1.32 17.56 5.38
CA ASP A 143 -2.66 16.98 5.46
C ASP A 143 -3.19 16.96 6.91
N ILE A 144 -2.32 16.69 7.89
CA ILE A 144 -2.65 16.76 9.33
C ILE A 144 -2.96 18.19 9.77
N GLU A 145 -2.21 19.20 9.31
CA GLU A 145 -2.48 20.60 9.61
C GLU A 145 -3.82 21.07 9.05
N ILE A 146 -4.16 20.61 7.83
CA ILE A 146 -5.49 20.85 7.26
C ILE A 146 -6.54 20.22 8.17
N LEU A 147 -6.40 18.94 8.55
CA LEU A 147 -7.35 18.25 9.43
C LEU A 147 -7.48 18.91 10.81
N ARG A 148 -6.39 19.44 11.36
CA ARG A 148 -6.39 20.17 12.63
C ARG A 148 -7.27 21.43 12.58
N ASN A 149 -7.19 22.15 11.47
CA ASN A 149 -7.89 23.42 11.28
C ASN A 149 -9.24 23.28 10.58
N LEU A 150 -9.59 22.08 10.09
CA LEU A 150 -10.80 21.84 9.32
C LEU A 150 -12.03 21.86 10.25
N PRO A 151 -13.00 22.77 10.01
CA PRO A 151 -14.28 22.73 10.70
C PRO A 151 -14.98 21.39 10.45
N SER A 152 -15.73 20.91 11.43
CA SER A 152 -16.36 19.59 11.38
C SER A 152 -17.36 19.43 10.22
N ASP A 153 -17.81 20.50 9.56
CA ASP A 153 -18.76 20.52 8.45
C ASP A 153 -18.15 20.84 7.07
N GLN A 154 -16.82 20.99 6.98
CA GLN A 154 -16.15 21.37 5.73
C GLN A 154 -15.38 20.22 5.07
N ILE A 155 -15.20 20.34 3.76
CA ILE A 155 -14.39 19.42 2.95
C ILE A 155 -13.35 20.26 2.22
N VAL A 156 -12.09 19.85 2.29
CA VAL A 156 -11.00 20.45 1.51
C VAL A 156 -10.69 19.54 0.33
N VAL A 157 -10.56 20.16 -0.84
CA VAL A 157 -10.16 19.48 -2.07
C VAL A 157 -8.99 20.24 -2.66
N GLU A 158 -7.84 19.59 -2.72
CA GLU A 158 -6.65 20.08 -3.41
C GLU A 158 -6.45 19.30 -4.71
N GLY A 159 -5.96 19.98 -5.74
CA GLY A 159 -5.67 19.38 -7.04
C GLY A 159 -4.31 19.85 -7.53
N GLU A 160 -3.40 18.90 -7.77
CA GLU A 160 -2.08 19.18 -8.31
C GLU A 160 -1.94 18.50 -9.68
N PHE A 161 -1.58 19.28 -10.70
CA PHE A 161 -1.34 18.75 -12.03
C PHE A 161 0.10 18.25 -12.15
N GLU A 162 0.26 16.98 -12.49
CA GLU A 162 1.54 16.34 -12.75
C GLU A 162 1.82 16.38 -14.28
N PRO A 163 2.73 17.24 -14.76
CA PRO A 163 2.95 17.44 -16.19
C PRO A 163 3.50 16.21 -16.89
N ASP A 164 4.33 15.42 -16.20
CA ASP A 164 5.04 14.27 -16.77
C ASP A 164 4.10 13.13 -17.14
N THR A 165 3.06 12.93 -16.34
CA THR A 165 2.03 11.89 -16.56
C THR A 165 0.78 12.45 -17.23
N GLY A 166 0.63 13.77 -17.28
CA GLY A 166 -0.59 14.44 -17.75
C GLY A 166 -1.80 14.19 -16.83
N THR A 167 -1.56 13.87 -15.56
CA THR A 167 -2.61 13.52 -14.59
C THR A 167 -2.84 14.62 -13.58
N VAL A 168 -4.02 14.64 -12.94
CA VAL A 168 -4.30 15.51 -11.79
C VAL A 168 -4.47 14.64 -10.55
N ASN A 169 -3.64 14.87 -9.54
CA ASN A 169 -3.77 14.26 -8.23
C ASN A 169 -4.76 15.09 -7.41
N TYR A 170 -5.90 14.50 -7.05
CA TYR A 170 -6.87 15.12 -6.16
C TYR A 170 -6.71 14.58 -4.74
N HIS A 171 -6.39 15.46 -3.79
CA HIS A 171 -6.44 15.18 -2.35
C HIS A 171 -7.77 15.68 -1.80
N VAL A 172 -8.60 14.76 -1.31
CA VAL A 172 -9.90 15.09 -0.70
C VAL A 172 -9.85 14.77 0.77
N ILE A 173 -9.88 15.81 1.59
CA ILE A 173 -9.85 15.72 3.05
C ILE A 173 -11.26 16.04 3.55
N ALA A 174 -11.88 15.06 4.22
CA ALA A 174 -13.25 15.18 4.69
C ALA A 174 -13.39 14.59 6.10
N PRO A 175 -14.26 15.17 6.95
CA PRO A 175 -14.64 14.60 8.24
C PRO A 175 -15.14 13.16 8.12
N ALA A 176 -14.91 12.36 9.17
CA ALA A 176 -15.23 10.94 9.19
C ALA A 176 -16.70 10.62 8.85
N MET A 177 -17.63 11.53 9.10
CA MET A 177 -19.05 11.37 8.73
C MET A 177 -19.29 11.22 7.22
N TYR A 178 -18.35 11.67 6.37
CA TYR A 178 -18.45 11.53 4.91
C TYR A 178 -17.79 10.25 4.37
N SER A 179 -17.11 9.47 5.22
CA SER A 179 -16.30 8.31 4.82
C SER A 179 -17.08 7.22 4.06
N GLN A 180 -18.33 6.92 4.44
CA GLN A 180 -19.09 5.81 3.87
C GLN A 180 -19.61 6.05 2.44
N SER A 181 -19.51 7.26 1.89
CA SER A 181 -20.07 7.56 0.55
C SER A 181 -19.27 8.59 -0.25
N CYS A 182 -18.17 9.14 0.27
CA CYS A 182 -17.40 10.15 -0.43
C CYS A 182 -16.84 9.62 -1.76
N PHE A 183 -16.27 8.41 -1.76
CA PHE A 183 -15.63 7.84 -2.94
C PHE A 183 -16.61 7.68 -4.11
N HIS A 184 -17.77 7.05 -3.89
CA HIS A 184 -18.79 6.89 -4.93
C HIS A 184 -19.29 8.23 -5.49
N ARG A 185 -19.40 9.26 -4.63
CA ARG A 185 -19.79 10.61 -5.08
C ARG A 185 -18.69 11.26 -5.93
N MET A 186 -17.42 11.11 -5.54
CA MET A 186 -16.28 11.61 -6.32
C MET A 186 -16.19 10.93 -7.68
N VAL A 187 -16.29 9.60 -7.73
CA VAL A 187 -16.27 8.83 -8.98
C VAL A 187 -17.37 9.32 -9.93
N SER A 188 -18.57 9.56 -9.41
CA SER A 188 -19.69 10.10 -10.19
C SER A 188 -19.36 11.48 -10.78
N VAL A 189 -18.78 12.39 -9.99
CA VAL A 189 -18.38 13.73 -10.46
C VAL A 189 -17.30 13.62 -11.53
N PHE A 190 -16.25 12.83 -11.32
CA PHE A 190 -15.15 12.68 -12.29
C PHE A 190 -15.63 12.06 -13.60
N THR A 191 -16.48 11.04 -13.53
CA THR A 191 -17.10 10.41 -14.70
C THR A 191 -17.96 11.43 -15.48
N SER A 192 -18.74 12.27 -14.78
CA SER A 192 -19.55 13.31 -15.42
C SER A 192 -18.72 14.35 -16.18
N ARG A 193 -17.47 14.55 -15.78
CA ARG A 193 -16.49 15.43 -16.43
C ARG A 193 -15.59 14.72 -17.43
N ARG A 194 -15.86 13.45 -17.74
CA ARG A 194 -15.05 12.60 -18.63
C ARG A 194 -13.60 12.46 -18.18
N MET A 195 -13.38 12.44 -16.87
CA MET A 195 -12.07 12.13 -16.28
C MET A 195 -12.02 10.64 -15.93
N GLU A 196 -10.88 10.02 -16.20
CA GLU A 196 -10.59 8.62 -15.87
C GLU A 196 -9.79 8.54 -14.57
N ILE A 197 -10.14 7.60 -13.68
CA ILE A 197 -9.45 7.39 -12.40
C ILE A 197 -8.40 6.31 -12.61
N ILE A 198 -7.13 6.70 -12.53
CA ILE A 198 -5.99 5.81 -12.74
C ILE A 198 -5.65 5.04 -11.46
N SER A 199 -5.78 5.69 -10.30
CA SER A 199 -5.54 5.11 -8.97
C SER A 199 -6.31 5.91 -7.90
N ALA A 200 -6.67 5.26 -6.79
CA ALA A 200 -7.33 5.87 -5.64
C ALA A 200 -6.97 5.17 -4.33
#